data_AF-A0AB39TX02-F1
#
_entry.id   AF-A0AB39TX02-F1
#
_cell.length_a   1.000
_cell.length_b   1.000
_cell.length_c   1.000
_cell.angle_alpha   90.00
_cell.angle_beta   90.00
_cell.angle_gamma   90.00
#
_symmetry.space_group_name_H-M   'P 1'
#
loop_
_entity.id
_entity.type
_entity.pdbx_description
1 polymer ?
#
loop_
_entity_poly.entity_id
_entity_poly.type
_entity_poly.pdbx_seq_one_letter_code
_entity_poly.pdbx_strand_id
1 'polypeptide(L)'
;MNDTTDPAAVARRITDRCRQLDLSEDSLAHRAAMAPRYLVHLLEAGPTFDPGGFVRIAAVLGLSRDELLTGRQDAPPGQSGPGPRPRLLDLTEAECWDLVGTHGVGRIALPVRPAPVVYPVNYVVDHGSFAYRTGESAGTAPAEGAALSFQVDHIDEYLGRGWSVLALGSAHYVDDPEDLSRLSGLPGAAPWAGGDRPRWVRVRPDEITGRRLVTG
;
A
#
# COMPACT_ATOMS: atom_id res chain seq x y z
N MET A 1 5.69 -26.04 -10.12
CA MET A 1 5.47 -25.35 -8.83
C MET A 1 3.99 -25.50 -8.53
N ASN A 2 3.63 -26.38 -7.58
CA ASN A 2 2.25 -26.69 -7.24
C ASN A 2 1.65 -25.54 -6.43
N ASP A 3 0.82 -24.74 -7.08
CA ASP A 3 -0.05 -23.76 -6.45
C ASP A 3 -1.17 -24.51 -5.72
N THR A 4 -0.96 -24.82 -4.44
CA THR A 4 -1.96 -25.56 -3.65
C THR A 4 -2.85 -24.51 -2.99
N THR A 5 -3.95 -24.18 -3.66
CA THR A 5 -5.00 -23.35 -3.08
C THR A 5 -5.50 -24.00 -1.80
N ASP A 6 -5.19 -23.42 -0.64
CA ASP A 6 -5.64 -23.91 0.67
C ASP A 6 -7.17 -23.82 0.78
N PRO A 7 -7.91 -24.95 0.86
CA PRO A 7 -9.37 -24.95 0.98
C PRO A 7 -9.86 -24.14 2.17
N ALA A 8 -9.14 -24.15 3.29
CA ALA A 8 -9.52 -23.40 4.49
C ALA A 8 -9.40 -21.88 4.28
N ALA A 9 -8.36 -21.43 3.55
CA ALA A 9 -8.22 -20.03 3.17
C ALA A 9 -9.36 -19.56 2.26
N VAL A 10 -9.77 -20.38 1.29
CA VAL A 10 -10.88 -20.03 0.38
C VAL A 10 -12.21 -19.99 1.13
N ALA A 11 -12.51 -20.97 1.98
CA ALA A 11 -13.71 -20.98 2.81
C ALA A 11 -13.80 -19.75 3.74
N ARG A 12 -12.66 -19.34 4.32
CA ARG A 12 -12.57 -18.13 5.14
C ARG A 12 -12.92 -16.87 4.34
N ARG A 13 -12.37 -16.73 3.13
CA ARG A 13 -12.69 -15.59 2.24
C ARG A 13 -14.16 -15.55 1.84
N ILE A 14 -14.76 -16.71 1.57
CA ILE A 14 -16.20 -16.82 1.29
C ILE A 14 -17.02 -16.31 2.49
N THR A 15 -16.66 -16.76 3.68
CA THR A 15 -17.32 -16.37 4.93
C THR A 15 -17.19 -14.87 5.20
N ASP A 16 -15.99 -14.32 5.07
CA ASP A 16 -15.71 -12.91 5.31
C ASP A 16 -16.44 -12.02 4.29
N ARG A 17 -16.48 -12.43 3.02
CA ARG A 17 -17.19 -11.70 1.99
C ARG A 17 -18.71 -11.78 2.16
N CYS A 18 -19.25 -12.91 2.59
CA CYS A 18 -20.66 -13.03 2.97
C CYS A 18 -21.01 -12.04 4.09
N ARG A 19 -20.16 -11.94 5.13
CA ARG A 19 -20.33 -10.99 6.23
C ARG A 19 -20.32 -9.53 5.74
N GLN A 20 -19.42 -9.18 4.83
CA GLN A 20 -19.37 -7.82 4.24
C GLN A 20 -20.61 -7.47 3.42
N LEU A 21 -21.26 -8.47 2.83
CA LEU A 21 -22.45 -8.31 1.99
C LEU A 21 -23.77 -8.53 2.76
N ASP A 22 -23.71 -8.78 4.07
CA ASP A 22 -24.85 -9.20 4.89
C ASP A 22 -25.62 -10.38 4.27
N LEU A 23 -24.87 -11.35 3.73
CA LEU A 23 -25.39 -12.51 3.02
C LEU A 23 -25.29 -13.75 3.90
N SER A 24 -26.42 -14.44 4.14
CA SER A 24 -26.40 -15.73 4.84
C SER A 24 -25.87 -16.86 3.96
N GLU A 25 -25.34 -17.92 4.56
CA GLU A 25 -24.89 -19.12 3.82
C GLU A 25 -26.03 -19.74 2.98
N ASP A 26 -27.24 -19.80 3.52
CA ASP A 26 -28.42 -20.28 2.78
C ASP A 26 -28.74 -19.41 1.56
N SER A 27 -28.58 -18.08 1.69
CA SER A 27 -28.78 -17.15 0.58
C SER A 27 -27.68 -17.28 -0.46
N LEU A 28 -26.43 -17.50 -0.05
CA LEU A 28 -25.31 -17.79 -0.95
C LEU A 28 -25.58 -19.07 -1.74
N ALA A 29 -25.96 -20.15 -1.06
CA ALA A 29 -26.24 -21.44 -1.70
C ALA A 29 -27.35 -21.29 -2.76
N HIS A 30 -28.48 -20.67 -2.39
CA HIS A 30 -29.59 -20.45 -3.31
C HIS A 30 -29.19 -19.60 -4.53
N ARG A 31 -28.50 -18.47 -4.31
CA ARG A 31 -28.05 -17.60 -5.41
C ARG A 31 -27.00 -18.24 -6.29
N ALA A 32 -26.17 -19.13 -5.75
CA ALA A 32 -25.18 -19.90 -6.50
C ALA A 32 -25.76 -21.18 -7.12
N ALA A 33 -27.10 -21.32 -7.14
CA ALA A 33 -27.85 -22.44 -7.69
C ALA A 33 -27.39 -23.80 -7.13
N MET A 34 -27.23 -23.90 -5.81
CA MET A 34 -26.88 -25.13 -5.12
C MET A 34 -27.65 -25.31 -3.81
N ALA A 35 -27.78 -26.56 -3.36
CA ALA A 35 -28.38 -26.86 -2.06
C ALA A 35 -27.45 -26.43 -0.91
N PRO A 36 -27.96 -25.93 0.23
CA PRO A 36 -27.12 -25.54 1.38
C PRO A 36 -26.17 -26.65 1.85
N ARG A 37 -26.64 -27.91 1.90
CA ARG A 37 -25.77 -29.06 2.24
C ARG A 37 -24.65 -29.28 1.24
N TYR A 38 -24.90 -28.99 -0.04
CA TYR A 38 -23.87 -29.11 -1.07
C TYR A 38 -22.83 -27.99 -0.94
N LEU A 39 -23.25 -26.77 -0.57
CA LEU A 39 -22.32 -25.68 -0.28
C LEU A 39 -21.36 -26.06 0.84
N VAL A 40 -21.85 -26.57 1.98
CA VAL A 40 -21.00 -27.02 3.10
C VAL A 40 -19.98 -28.07 2.63
N HIS A 41 -20.45 -29.09 1.91
CA HIS A 41 -19.56 -30.13 1.38
C HIS A 41 -18.53 -29.58 0.39
N LEU A 42 -18.93 -28.64 -0.47
CA LEU A 42 -18.06 -28.00 -1.44
C LEU A 42 -16.95 -27.18 -0.76
N LEU A 43 -17.26 -26.47 0.33
CA LEU A 43 -16.27 -25.71 1.11
C LEU A 43 -15.28 -26.62 1.84
N GLU A 44 -15.74 -27.76 2.36
CA GLU A 44 -14.88 -28.77 3.00
C GLU A 44 -13.97 -29.48 1.99
N ALA A 45 -14.51 -29.85 0.81
CA ALA A 45 -13.77 -30.57 -0.24
C ALA A 45 -12.79 -29.67 -1.01
N GLY A 46 -13.09 -28.37 -1.10
CA GLY A 46 -12.22 -27.36 -1.69
C GLY A 46 -12.34 -27.17 -3.21
N PRO A 47 -11.57 -26.21 -3.76
CA PRO A 47 -11.75 -25.71 -5.13
C PRO A 47 -11.52 -26.69 -6.28
N THR A 48 -10.74 -27.74 -6.03
CA THR A 48 -10.41 -28.76 -7.03
C THR A 48 -11.56 -29.74 -7.25
N PHE A 49 -12.48 -29.88 -6.28
CA PHE A 49 -13.61 -30.82 -6.33
C PHE A 49 -14.68 -30.40 -7.35
N ASP A 50 -15.14 -29.13 -7.29
CA ASP A 50 -16.03 -28.55 -8.30
C ASP A 50 -15.61 -27.09 -8.61
N PRO A 51 -14.70 -26.90 -9.58
CA PRO A 51 -14.29 -25.57 -10.00
C PRO A 51 -15.46 -24.68 -10.46
N GLY A 52 -16.51 -25.28 -11.04
CA GLY A 52 -17.70 -24.56 -11.50
C GLY A 52 -18.55 -24.05 -10.35
N GLY A 53 -18.65 -24.81 -9.25
CA GLY A 53 -19.26 -24.39 -8.00
C GLY A 53 -18.61 -23.14 -7.42
N PHE A 54 -17.27 -23.10 -7.38
CA PHE A 54 -16.53 -21.93 -6.93
C PHE A 54 -16.66 -20.72 -7.88
N VAL A 55 -16.83 -20.93 -9.20
CA VAL A 55 -17.18 -19.84 -10.13
C VAL A 55 -18.55 -19.23 -9.80
N ARG A 56 -19.57 -20.06 -9.52
CA ARG A 56 -20.89 -19.56 -9.15
C ARG A 56 -20.86 -18.81 -7.82
N ILE A 57 -20.12 -19.33 -6.83
CA ILE A 57 -19.91 -18.63 -5.56
C ILE A 57 -19.22 -17.28 -5.78
N ALA A 58 -18.13 -17.24 -6.56
CA ALA A 58 -17.43 -16.00 -6.87
C ALA A 58 -18.35 -14.95 -7.51
N ALA A 59 -19.18 -15.37 -8.47
CA ALA A 59 -20.15 -14.50 -9.12
C ALA A 59 -21.17 -13.89 -8.13
N VAL A 60 -21.70 -14.68 -7.20
CA VAL A 60 -22.63 -14.19 -6.15
C VAL A 60 -21.94 -13.20 -5.20
N LEU A 61 -20.66 -13.43 -4.91
CA LEU A 61 -19.86 -12.59 -4.01
C LEU A 61 -19.29 -11.32 -4.67
N GLY A 62 -19.48 -11.18 -5.99
CA GLY A 62 -18.92 -10.07 -6.78
C GLY A 62 -17.39 -10.13 -6.87
N LEU A 63 -16.83 -11.34 -6.93
CA LEU A 63 -15.39 -11.60 -7.05
C LEU A 63 -15.11 -12.34 -8.37
N SER A 64 -13.91 -12.17 -8.92
CA SER A 64 -13.40 -13.11 -9.89
C SER A 64 -13.07 -14.45 -9.23
N ARG A 65 -13.03 -15.53 -10.03
CA ARG A 65 -12.58 -16.84 -9.53
C ARG A 65 -11.17 -16.75 -8.94
N ASP A 66 -10.27 -16.00 -9.59
CA ASP A 66 -8.89 -15.89 -9.11
C ASP A 66 -8.84 -15.21 -7.74
N GLU A 67 -9.50 -14.06 -7.57
CA GLU A 67 -9.57 -13.38 -6.27
C GLU A 67 -10.17 -14.26 -5.16
N LEU A 68 -11.14 -15.10 -5.48
CA LEU A 68 -11.70 -16.05 -4.53
C LEU A 68 -10.66 -17.10 -4.10
N LEU A 69 -9.94 -17.67 -5.07
CA LEU A 69 -9.02 -18.79 -4.87
C LEU A 69 -7.66 -18.37 -4.34
N THR A 70 -7.05 -17.34 -4.91
CA THR A 70 -5.69 -16.88 -4.60
C THR A 70 -5.69 -15.66 -3.68
N GLY A 71 -6.77 -14.87 -3.69
CA GLY A 71 -6.93 -13.67 -2.89
C GLY A 71 -6.78 -12.44 -3.75
N ARG A 72 -7.22 -11.28 -3.26
CA ARG A 72 -6.89 -10.01 -3.92
C ARG A 72 -5.39 -9.77 -3.85
N GLN A 73 -4.73 -9.82 -5.01
CA GLN A 73 -3.29 -9.55 -5.14
C GLN A 73 -2.95 -8.08 -4.86
N ASP A 74 -3.95 -7.20 -4.91
CA ASP A 74 -3.85 -5.76 -4.66
C ASP A 74 -4.42 -5.35 -3.30
N ALA A 75 -4.66 -6.31 -2.40
CA ALA A 75 -5.15 -6.01 -1.05
C ALA A 75 -4.13 -5.10 -0.31
N PRO A 76 -4.60 -4.16 0.54
CA PRO A 76 -3.70 -3.40 1.37
C PRO A 76 -2.86 -4.32 2.26
N PRO A 77 -1.58 -4.02 2.51
CA PRO A 77 -0.74 -4.82 3.37
C PRO A 77 -1.34 -4.95 4.79
N GLY A 78 -0.98 -6.03 5.50
CA GLY A 78 -1.51 -6.39 6.81
C GLY A 78 -2.69 -7.38 6.79
N GLN A 79 -2.93 -8.09 5.68
CA GLN A 79 -3.99 -9.12 5.62
C GLN A 79 -3.61 -10.42 6.35
N SER A 80 -2.30 -10.69 6.42
CA SER A 80 -1.76 -11.84 7.15
C SER A 80 -1.70 -11.56 8.65
N GLY A 81 -1.89 -12.61 9.47
CA GLY A 81 -1.67 -12.51 10.91
C GLY A 81 -0.23 -12.09 11.25
N PRO A 82 0.01 -11.57 12.47
CA PRO A 82 1.35 -11.16 12.87
C PRO A 82 2.33 -12.34 12.79
N GLY A 83 3.56 -12.09 12.34
CA GLY A 83 4.63 -13.08 12.47
C GLY A 83 4.92 -13.40 13.94
N PRO A 84 5.66 -14.50 14.23
CA PRO A 84 5.94 -14.90 15.59
C PRO A 84 6.69 -13.80 16.36
N ARG A 85 6.21 -13.50 17.58
CA ARG A 85 6.81 -12.56 18.55
C ARG A 85 7.24 -11.21 17.92
N PRO A 86 6.29 -10.42 17.40
CA PRO A 86 6.62 -9.16 16.75
C PRO A 86 7.24 -8.17 17.74
N ARG A 87 8.30 -7.46 17.32
CA ARG A 87 8.92 -6.38 18.07
C ARG A 87 9.06 -5.14 17.20
N LEU A 88 8.77 -3.98 17.79
CA LEU A 88 8.95 -2.68 17.15
C LEU A 88 10.22 -2.03 17.70
N LEU A 89 11.14 -1.66 16.82
CA LEU A 89 12.42 -1.04 17.16
C LEU A 89 12.46 0.36 16.57
N ASP A 90 13.03 1.32 17.31
CA ASP A 90 13.36 2.64 16.77
C ASP A 90 14.62 2.54 15.90
N LEU A 91 14.69 3.36 14.86
CA LEU A 91 15.80 3.46 13.93
C LEU A 91 16.62 4.72 14.20
N THR A 92 17.92 4.61 13.96
CA THR A 92 18.81 5.78 13.88
C THR A 92 18.53 6.57 12.60
N GLU A 93 18.94 7.84 12.57
CA GLU A 93 18.82 8.68 11.36
C GLU A 93 19.55 8.06 10.14
N ALA A 94 20.73 7.49 10.35
CA ALA A 94 21.48 6.82 9.29
C ALA A 94 20.69 5.62 8.72
N GLU A 95 20.13 4.77 9.59
CA GLU A 95 19.27 3.67 9.14
C GLU A 95 18.02 4.16 8.40
N CYS A 96 17.46 5.33 8.77
CA CYS A 96 16.32 5.91 8.06
C CYS A 96 16.68 6.28 6.61
N TRP A 97 17.81 6.97 6.42
CA TRP A 97 18.30 7.34 5.09
C TRP A 97 18.68 6.13 4.25
N ASP A 98 19.30 5.11 4.87
CA ASP A 98 19.65 3.86 4.20
C ASP A 98 18.39 3.14 3.67
N LEU A 99 17.31 3.11 4.46
CA LEU A 99 16.05 2.47 4.07
C LEU A 99 15.27 3.25 3.02
N VAL A 100 15.25 4.58 3.14
CA VAL A 100 14.62 5.47 2.14
C VAL A 100 15.31 5.35 0.78
N GLY A 101 16.61 5.08 0.75
CA GLY A 101 17.37 4.94 -0.49
C GLY A 101 17.44 6.23 -1.30
N THR A 102 17.61 6.12 -2.62
CA THR A 102 17.83 7.27 -3.51
C THR A 102 16.56 7.81 -4.16
N HIS A 103 15.52 7.00 -4.28
CA HIS A 103 14.25 7.36 -4.91
C HIS A 103 13.17 6.33 -4.58
N GLY A 104 11.91 6.68 -4.80
CA GLY A 104 10.79 5.78 -4.57
C GLY A 104 9.44 6.47 -4.63
N VAL A 105 8.46 5.88 -3.94
CA VAL A 105 7.16 6.51 -3.68
C VAL A 105 7.04 6.74 -2.18
N GLY A 106 6.73 7.98 -1.82
CA GLY A 106 6.41 8.37 -0.46
C GLY A 106 5.05 9.04 -0.39
N ARG A 107 4.70 9.54 0.79
CA ARG A 107 3.52 10.37 1.02
C ARG A 107 3.90 11.68 1.67
N ILE A 108 3.35 12.77 1.18
CA ILE A 108 3.34 14.04 1.90
C ILE A 108 2.01 14.20 2.63
N ALA A 109 2.03 14.65 3.86
CA ALA A 109 0.83 15.14 4.56
C ALA A 109 0.95 16.64 4.77
N LEU A 110 -0.04 17.37 4.25
CA LEU A 110 -0.12 18.82 4.37
C LEU A 110 -1.11 19.19 5.49
N PRO A 111 -0.77 20.12 6.39
CA PRO A 111 -1.64 20.58 7.47
C PRO A 111 -2.70 21.55 6.93
N VAL A 112 -3.65 21.04 6.13
CA VAL A 112 -4.81 21.81 5.65
C VAL A 112 -5.97 21.70 6.66
N ARG A 113 -6.89 22.66 6.62
CA ARG A 113 -8.14 22.62 7.43
C ARG A 113 -9.29 22.04 6.60
N PRO A 114 -10.24 21.30 7.20
CA PRO A 114 -10.37 20.97 8.63
C PRO A 114 -9.53 19.76 9.09
N ALA A 115 -8.90 19.03 8.18
CA ALA A 115 -8.08 17.87 8.48
C ALA A 115 -6.89 17.77 7.50
N PRO A 116 -5.77 17.16 7.89
CA PRO A 116 -4.64 16.96 7.00
C PRO A 116 -5.02 16.17 5.74
N VAL A 117 -4.38 16.50 4.62
CA VAL A 117 -4.54 15.74 3.37
C VAL A 117 -3.22 15.08 3.01
N VAL A 118 -3.29 13.81 2.65
CA VAL A 118 -2.14 12.97 2.32
C VAL A 118 -2.11 12.68 0.82
N TYR A 119 -0.98 12.95 0.18
CA TYR A 119 -0.79 12.69 -1.26
C TYR A 119 0.41 11.76 -1.50
N PRO A 120 0.27 10.74 -2.36
CA PRO A 120 1.43 9.98 -2.82
C PRO A 120 2.27 10.82 -3.78
N VAL A 121 3.60 10.74 -3.66
CA VAL A 121 4.55 11.42 -4.55
C VAL A 121 5.71 10.49 -4.90
N ASN A 122 6.16 10.54 -6.15
CA ASN A 122 7.48 10.01 -6.49
C ASN A 122 8.54 10.98 -5.95
N TYR A 123 9.53 10.46 -5.24
CA TYR A 123 10.62 11.27 -4.71
C TYR A 123 11.98 10.79 -5.20
N VAL A 124 12.93 11.71 -5.13
CA VAL A 124 14.36 11.45 -5.15
C VAL A 124 14.96 12.01 -3.86
N VAL A 125 16.07 11.43 -3.41
CA VAL A 125 16.87 11.95 -2.30
C VAL A 125 18.07 12.69 -2.82
N ASP A 126 18.30 13.85 -2.24
CA ASP A 126 19.38 14.72 -2.62
C ASP A 126 19.88 15.54 -1.43
N HIS A 127 21.18 15.45 -1.13
CA HIS A 127 21.83 16.18 -0.03
C HIS A 127 21.06 16.15 1.31
N GLY A 128 20.54 14.98 1.71
CA GLY A 128 19.77 14.83 2.96
C GLY A 128 18.38 15.47 2.91
N SER A 129 17.83 15.67 1.71
CA SER A 129 16.48 16.20 1.49
C SER A 129 15.72 15.32 0.52
N PHE A 130 14.38 15.38 0.60
CA PHE A 130 13.52 14.75 -0.39
C PHE A 130 13.17 15.78 -1.46
N ALA A 131 13.10 15.39 -2.72
CA ALA A 131 12.59 16.24 -3.78
C ALA A 131 11.55 15.50 -4.62
N TYR A 132 10.48 16.18 -5.01
CA TYR A 132 9.42 15.61 -5.84
C TYR A 132 8.90 16.63 -6.86
N ARG A 133 8.24 16.12 -7.90
CA ARG A 133 7.64 16.94 -8.96
C ARG A 133 6.13 17.11 -8.76
N THR A 134 5.64 18.33 -9.00
CA THR A 134 4.23 18.68 -8.89
C THR A 134 3.79 19.61 -10.03
N GLY A 135 2.48 19.66 -10.28
CA GLY A 135 1.87 20.69 -11.13
C GLY A 135 1.62 21.97 -10.35
N GLU A 136 1.57 23.13 -11.02
CA GLU A 136 1.46 24.45 -10.37
C GLU A 136 0.20 24.64 -9.52
N SER A 137 -0.91 24.00 -9.88
CA SER A 137 -2.19 24.06 -9.16
C SER A 137 -2.59 22.72 -8.53
N ALA A 138 -1.66 21.78 -8.41
CA ALA A 138 -1.94 20.49 -7.80
C ALA A 138 -2.03 20.62 -6.27
N GLY A 139 -2.83 19.77 -5.62
CA GLY A 139 -2.87 19.69 -4.15
C GLY A 139 -1.52 19.36 -3.50
N THR A 140 -0.56 18.87 -4.30
CA THR A 140 0.84 18.62 -3.96
C THR A 140 1.76 19.84 -4.12
N ALA A 141 1.24 21.03 -4.41
CA ALA A 141 1.99 22.29 -4.50
C ALA A 141 1.68 23.18 -3.27
N PRO A 142 2.31 22.92 -2.11
CA PRO A 142 2.10 23.74 -0.93
C PRO A 142 2.69 25.15 -1.10
N ALA A 143 2.35 26.07 -0.20
CA ALA A 143 3.00 27.38 -0.16
C ALA A 143 4.50 27.24 0.17
N GLU A 144 5.31 28.20 -0.31
CA GLU A 144 6.75 28.27 0.02
C GLU A 144 6.94 28.33 1.54
N GLY A 145 7.82 27.48 2.08
CA GLY A 145 8.10 27.34 3.51
C GLY A 145 7.00 26.66 4.32
N ALA A 146 5.96 26.11 3.69
CA ALA A 146 4.89 25.43 4.41
C ALA A 146 5.41 24.16 5.12
N ALA A 147 5.03 24.00 6.39
CA ALA A 147 5.31 22.80 7.16
C ALA A 147 4.56 21.59 6.57
N LEU A 148 5.22 20.43 6.54
CA LEU A 148 4.64 19.16 6.13
C LEU A 148 5.34 17.98 6.79
N SER A 149 4.70 16.81 6.74
CA SER A 149 5.37 15.54 7.01
C SER A 149 5.55 14.75 5.73
N PHE A 150 6.70 14.12 5.57
CA PHE A 150 7.02 13.19 4.49
C PHE A 150 7.19 11.78 5.06
N GLN A 151 6.62 10.78 4.40
CA GLN A 151 6.62 9.42 4.91
C GLN A 151 6.97 8.42 3.80
N VAL A 152 7.80 7.44 4.14
CA VAL A 152 8.11 6.27 3.31
C VAL A 152 7.97 5.02 4.17
N ASP A 153 7.39 3.98 3.62
CA ASP A 153 7.29 2.68 4.29
C ASP A 153 7.55 1.54 3.31
N HIS A 154 7.83 0.40 3.92
CA HIS A 154 7.76 -0.89 3.25
C HIS A 154 7.24 -1.92 4.24
N ILE A 155 6.28 -2.74 3.80
CA ILE A 155 5.73 -3.84 4.58
C ILE A 155 5.92 -5.13 3.78
N ASP A 156 6.59 -6.09 4.39
CA ASP A 156 6.70 -7.47 3.91
C ASP A 156 5.69 -8.31 4.69
N GLU A 157 4.53 -8.53 4.07
CA GLU A 157 3.46 -9.34 4.65
C GLU A 157 3.84 -10.80 4.84
N TYR A 158 4.70 -11.34 3.98
CA TYR A 158 5.06 -12.76 4.00
C TYR A 158 5.92 -13.08 5.23
N LEU A 159 6.82 -12.16 5.58
CA LEU A 159 7.67 -12.29 6.77
C LEU A 159 7.08 -11.64 8.03
N GLY A 160 5.97 -10.92 7.89
CA GLY A 160 5.39 -10.11 8.98
C GLY A 160 6.35 -9.03 9.48
N ARG A 161 7.14 -8.45 8.57
CA ARG A 161 8.18 -7.45 8.84
C ARG A 161 7.90 -6.18 8.08
N GLY A 162 8.58 -5.10 8.46
CA GLY A 162 8.46 -3.85 7.73
C GLY A 162 9.19 -2.72 8.42
N TRP A 163 9.15 -1.56 7.80
CA TRP A 163 9.69 -0.34 8.37
C TRP A 163 8.90 0.87 7.87
N SER A 164 8.98 1.96 8.62
CA SER A 164 8.46 3.27 8.25
C SER A 164 9.45 4.34 8.65
N VAL A 165 9.67 5.31 7.78
CA VAL A 165 10.43 6.53 8.05
C VAL A 165 9.47 7.72 7.93
N LEU A 166 9.53 8.61 8.91
CA LEU A 166 8.78 9.86 8.97
C LEU A 166 9.75 11.01 9.09
N ALA A 167 9.65 11.96 8.18
CA ALA A 167 10.39 13.21 8.18
C ALA A 167 9.42 14.38 8.40
N LEU A 168 9.74 15.29 9.31
CA LEU A 168 9.03 16.54 9.52
C LEU A 168 9.90 17.68 8.99
N GLY A 169 9.32 18.59 8.24
CA GLY A 169 10.09 19.68 7.65
C GLY A 169 9.24 20.69 6.90
N SER A 170 9.88 21.43 6.00
CA SER A 170 9.24 22.47 5.20
C SER A 170 9.48 22.28 3.69
N ALA A 171 8.48 22.67 2.90
CA ALA A 171 8.53 22.65 1.44
C ALA A 171 9.14 23.93 0.86
N HIS A 172 10.07 23.76 -0.07
CA HIS A 172 10.71 24.84 -0.80
C HIS A 172 10.71 24.55 -2.31
N TYR A 173 10.30 25.53 -3.11
CA TYR A 173 10.44 25.42 -4.56
C TYR A 173 11.93 25.46 -4.95
N VAL A 174 12.26 24.67 -5.96
CA VAL A 174 13.60 24.65 -6.55
C VAL A 174 13.55 25.43 -7.85
N ASP A 175 14.11 26.63 -7.83
CA ASP A 175 14.15 27.54 -9.00
C ASP A 175 15.55 27.68 -9.60
N ASP A 176 16.59 27.27 -8.86
CA ASP A 176 17.97 27.33 -9.33
C ASP A 176 18.19 26.37 -10.53
N PRO A 177 18.69 26.86 -11.68
CA PRO A 177 18.84 26.04 -12.87
C PRO A 177 19.81 24.86 -12.70
N GLU A 178 20.86 24.99 -11.88
CA GLU A 178 21.82 23.91 -11.66
C GLU A 178 21.18 22.80 -10.84
N ASP A 179 20.49 23.16 -9.75
CA ASP A 179 19.71 22.23 -8.94
C ASP A 179 18.62 21.55 -9.77
N LEU A 180 17.89 22.28 -10.61
CA LEU A 180 16.87 21.73 -11.50
C LEU A 180 17.44 20.70 -12.48
N SER A 181 18.56 21.04 -13.12
CA SER A 181 19.25 20.12 -14.04
C SER A 181 19.74 18.87 -13.33
N ARG A 182 20.27 19.03 -12.11
CA ARG A 182 20.81 17.95 -11.30
C ARG A 182 19.71 17.00 -10.81
N LEU A 183 18.63 17.53 -10.24
CA LEU A 183 17.47 16.74 -9.81
C LEU A 183 16.84 15.99 -10.99
N SER A 184 16.74 16.63 -12.15
CA SER A 184 16.19 16.01 -13.36
C SER A 184 17.07 14.89 -13.92
N GLY A 185 18.37 14.88 -13.59
CA GLY A 185 19.31 13.83 -13.96
C GLY A 185 19.35 12.63 -13.01
N LEU A 186 18.67 12.70 -11.85
CA LEU A 186 18.67 11.60 -10.88
C LEU A 186 17.80 10.42 -11.33
N PRO A 187 18.17 9.17 -11.00
CA PRO A 187 17.30 8.02 -11.16
C PRO A 187 15.97 8.24 -10.42
N GLY A 188 14.85 7.90 -11.06
CA GLY A 188 13.52 8.05 -10.46
C GLY A 188 12.94 9.48 -10.52
N ALA A 189 13.61 10.44 -11.16
CA ALA A 189 13.11 11.81 -11.32
C ALA A 189 11.85 11.92 -12.22
N ALA A 190 11.54 10.89 -13.00
CA ALA A 190 10.34 10.82 -13.82
C ALA A 190 9.11 10.45 -12.95
N PRO A 191 8.06 11.31 -12.91
CA PRO A 191 6.86 11.00 -12.16
C PRO A 191 6.09 9.84 -12.82
N TRP A 192 5.52 8.94 -12.01
CA TRP A 192 4.66 7.87 -12.51
C TRP A 192 3.30 8.40 -12.96
N ALA A 193 2.80 9.43 -12.29
CA ALA A 193 1.60 10.12 -12.70
C ALA A 193 1.90 10.99 -13.93
N GLY A 194 1.23 10.68 -15.05
CA GLY A 194 1.31 11.48 -16.26
C GLY A 194 0.83 12.93 -16.08
N GLY A 195 1.02 13.74 -17.13
CA GLY A 195 0.69 15.16 -17.15
C GLY A 195 1.91 16.06 -16.91
N ASP A 196 1.74 17.36 -17.17
CA ASP A 196 2.80 18.33 -16.98
C ASP A 196 3.01 18.63 -15.49
N ARG A 197 4.26 18.47 -15.03
CA ARG A 197 4.66 18.63 -13.62
C ARG A 197 5.99 19.40 -13.58
N PRO A 198 6.01 20.66 -14.02
CA PRO A 198 7.26 21.38 -14.25
C PRO A 198 7.95 21.78 -12.93
N ARG A 199 7.22 21.80 -11.81
CA ARG A 199 7.72 22.35 -10.53
C ARG A 199 8.37 21.28 -9.69
N TRP A 200 9.56 21.58 -9.20
CA TRP A 200 10.24 20.80 -8.17
C TRP A 200 9.98 21.40 -6.80
N VAL A 201 9.67 20.53 -5.84
CA VAL A 201 9.56 20.88 -4.42
C VAL A 201 10.59 20.05 -3.67
N ARG A 202 11.46 20.72 -2.92
CA ARG A 202 12.39 20.12 -1.96
C ARG A 202 11.79 20.19 -0.56
N VAL A 203 11.79 19.07 0.14
CA VAL A 203 11.44 18.95 1.56
C VAL A 203 12.73 18.79 2.32
N ARG A 204 13.09 19.81 3.11
CA ARG A 204 14.22 19.74 4.03
C ARG A 204 13.72 19.25 5.38
N PRO A 205 14.11 18.04 5.83
CA PRO A 205 13.69 17.54 7.13
C PRO A 205 14.41 18.30 8.25
N ASP A 206 13.64 18.80 9.22
CA ASP A 206 14.13 19.29 10.51
C ASP A 206 14.29 18.13 11.51
N GLU A 207 13.49 17.07 11.31
CA GLU A 207 13.52 15.84 12.10
C GLU A 207 13.24 14.64 11.17
N ILE A 208 13.98 13.56 11.37
CA ILE A 208 13.72 12.26 10.73
C ILE A 208 13.74 11.15 11.77
N THR A 209 12.67 10.37 11.80
CA THR A 209 12.51 9.23 12.70
C THR A 209 12.13 8.00 11.92
N GLY A 210 12.42 6.82 12.46
CA GLY A 210 12.04 5.58 11.82
C GLY A 210 11.70 4.50 12.83
N ARG A 211 10.87 3.56 12.38
CA ARG A 211 10.54 2.36 13.13
C ARG A 211 10.64 1.14 12.23
N ARG A 212 11.07 0.02 12.81
CA ARG A 212 11.19 -1.27 12.14
C ARG A 212 10.48 -2.35 12.92
N LEU A 213 9.61 -3.07 12.24
CA LEU A 213 8.94 -4.26 12.73
C LEU A 213 9.79 -5.50 12.38
N VAL A 214 10.21 -6.24 13.40
CA VAL A 214 10.96 -7.49 13.26
C VAL A 214 10.20 -8.65 13.90
N THR A 215 10.40 -9.85 13.35
CA THR A 215 9.89 -11.12 13.86
C THR A 215 11.05 -11.98 14.33
N GLY A 216 10.87 -12.73 15.41
CA GLY A 216 11.94 -13.47 16.10
C GLY A 216 11.57 -14.89 16.50
#